data_AF-A0A4U5VAI5-F1
#
_entry.id   AF-A0A4U5VAI5-F1
#
_cell.length_a   1.000
_cell.length_b   1.000
_cell.length_c   1.000
_cell.angle_alpha   90.00
_cell.angle_beta   90.00
_cell.angle_gamma   90.00
#
_symmetry.space_group_name_H-M   'P 1'
#
loop_
_entity.id
_entity.type
_entity.pdbx_description
1 polymer ?
#
loop_
_entity_poly.entity_id
_entity_poly.type
_entity_poly.pdbx_seq_one_letter_code
_entity_poly.pdbx_strand_id
1 'polypeptide(L)'
;MSSHLQWMVIRNCSSFLIKRNGQTYSTVSTPDNPNPPGQHKPATSYEKITINKNSRATLNSLRHIISKNKYRKDLRMAALRRASAILKSQKPVVVKKKRTRAAKTA
;
A
#
# COMPACT_ATOMS: atom_id res chain seq x y z
N MET A 1 -9.36 -19.32 -12.55
CA MET A 1 -10.56 -18.46 -12.50
C MET A 1 -10.21 -17.09 -13.05
N SER A 2 -11.08 -16.47 -13.84
CA SER A 2 -10.82 -15.13 -14.38
C SER A 2 -10.95 -14.06 -13.28
N SER A 3 -10.09 -13.03 -13.33
CA SER A 3 -10.10 -11.91 -12.37
C SER A 3 -11.43 -11.14 -12.37
N HIS A 4 -12.07 -11.03 -13.54
CA HIS A 4 -13.37 -10.36 -13.67
C HIS A 4 -14.50 -11.13 -12.99
N LEU A 5 -14.52 -12.47 -13.18
CA LEU A 5 -15.50 -13.35 -12.55
C LEU A 5 -15.33 -13.35 -11.03
N GLN A 6 -14.08 -13.43 -10.56
CA GLN A 6 -13.78 -13.34 -9.13
C GLN A 6 -14.24 -11.99 -8.54
N TRP A 7 -14.09 -10.88 -9.28
CA TRP A 7 -14.59 -9.58 -8.86
C TRP A 7 -16.12 -9.53 -8.78
N MET A 8 -16.84 -10.14 -9.74
CA MET A 8 -18.31 -10.23 -9.69
C MET A 8 -18.82 -10.95 -8.44
N VAL A 9 -18.12 -12.00 -8.00
CA VAL A 9 -18.47 -12.74 -6.79
C VAL A 9 -18.14 -11.92 -5.54
N ILE A 10 -16.95 -11.34 -5.45
CA ILE A 10 -16.42 -10.77 -4.19
C ILE A 10 -16.90 -9.33 -3.94
N ARG A 11 -17.30 -8.58 -4.98
CA ARG A 11 -17.60 -7.14 -4.90
C ARG A 11 -18.63 -6.73 -3.85
N ASN A 12 -19.55 -7.61 -3.46
CA ASN A 12 -20.67 -7.27 -2.57
C ASN A 12 -20.72 -8.08 -1.27
N CYS A 13 -20.03 -9.22 -1.16
CA CYS A 13 -20.15 -10.14 -0.03
C CYS A 13 -18.81 -10.54 0.62
N SER A 14 -17.72 -9.84 0.31
CA SER A 14 -16.42 -10.10 0.95
C SER A 14 -16.44 -9.77 2.44
N SER A 15 -15.89 -10.66 3.28
CA SER A 15 -15.65 -10.41 4.71
C SER A 15 -14.70 -9.24 4.98
N PHE A 16 -13.90 -8.84 3.99
CA PHE A 16 -12.98 -7.70 4.08
C PHE A 16 -13.62 -6.37 3.64
N LEU A 17 -14.89 -6.38 3.22
CA LEU A 17 -15.62 -5.19 2.79
C LEU A 17 -16.14 -4.43 4.00
N ILE A 18 -15.86 -3.12 4.06
CA ILE A 18 -16.35 -2.24 5.12
C ILE A 18 -17.08 -1.06 4.48
N LYS A 19 -18.36 -0.86 4.83
CA LYS A 19 -19.18 0.28 4.37
C LYS A 19 -19.43 1.22 5.55
N ARG A 20 -18.95 2.47 5.48
CA ARG A 20 -19.14 3.50 6.51
C ARG A 20 -19.21 4.89 5.88
N ASN A 21 -20.08 5.75 6.39
CA ASN A 21 -20.19 7.17 6.00
C ASN A 21 -20.30 7.39 4.47
N GLY A 22 -21.08 6.56 3.79
CA GLY A 22 -21.24 6.60 2.33
C GLY A 22 -20.02 6.13 1.52
N GLN A 23 -18.96 5.65 2.18
CA GLN A 23 -17.75 5.14 1.53
C GLN A 23 -17.61 3.63 1.73
N THR A 24 -17.01 2.98 0.73
CA THR A 24 -16.71 1.54 0.75
C THR A 24 -15.20 1.34 0.75
N TYR A 25 -14.70 0.58 1.72
CA TYR A 25 -13.30 0.24 1.90
C TYR A 25 -13.09 -1.27 1.82
N SER A 26 -11.93 -1.68 1.34
CA SER A 26 -11.47 -3.06 1.42
C SER A 26 -10.24 -3.14 2.33
N THR A 27 -10.28 -3.97 3.36
CA THR A 27 -9.14 -4.21 4.27
C THR A 27 -8.20 -5.29 3.78
N VAL A 28 -8.48 -5.87 2.61
CA VAL A 28 -7.64 -6.91 2.02
C VAL A 28 -6.21 -6.39 1.91
N SER A 29 -5.31 -7.02 2.65
CA SER A 29 -3.87 -6.86 2.52
C SER A 29 -3.39 -7.69 1.32
N THR A 30 -3.87 -7.36 0.11
CA THR A 30 -3.29 -7.94 -1.11
C THR A 30 -1.97 -7.24 -1.39
N PRO A 31 -0.81 -7.92 -1.34
CA PRO A 31 0.28 -7.56 -2.22
C PRO A 31 -0.19 -7.87 -3.64
N ASP A 32 -0.12 -6.87 -4.49
CA ASP A 32 -0.66 -6.79 -5.84
C ASP A 32 -0.13 -7.83 -6.85
N ASN A 33 -0.36 -9.13 -6.62
CA ASN A 33 -0.06 -10.18 -7.58
C ASN A 33 -1.31 -10.89 -8.09
N PRO A 34 -1.80 -10.56 -9.29
CA PRO A 34 -2.97 -11.21 -9.86
C PRO A 34 -2.68 -12.57 -10.48
N ASN A 35 -1.41 -13.02 -10.63
CA ASN A 35 -1.09 -14.35 -11.17
C ASN A 35 0.29 -14.87 -10.68
N PRO A 36 0.44 -15.29 -9.40
CA PRO A 36 1.61 -16.05 -8.99
C PRO A 36 1.61 -17.46 -9.61
N PRO A 37 2.76 -18.04 -9.99
CA PRO A 37 2.84 -19.46 -10.30
C PRO A 37 2.41 -20.27 -9.07
N GLY A 38 1.51 -21.24 -9.25
CA GLY A 38 0.91 -21.98 -8.13
C GLY A 38 -0.20 -21.23 -7.39
N GLN A 39 -1.15 -20.62 -8.11
CA GLN A 39 -2.29 -19.88 -7.54
C GLN A 39 -3.11 -20.66 -6.50
N HIS A 40 -3.15 -21.98 -6.65
CA HIS A 40 -3.85 -22.90 -5.76
C HIS A 40 -2.98 -23.35 -4.57
N LYS A 41 -1.77 -22.78 -4.40
CA LYS A 41 -0.82 -23.04 -3.32
C LYS A 41 -0.57 -21.76 -2.53
N PRO A 42 -1.46 -21.38 -1.59
CA PRO A 42 -1.38 -20.09 -0.91
C PRO A 42 -0.05 -19.90 -0.16
N ALA A 43 0.49 -20.96 0.44
CA ALA A 43 1.72 -20.92 1.25
C ALA A 43 2.97 -20.47 0.45
N THR A 44 3.07 -20.81 -0.83
CA THR A 44 4.25 -20.53 -1.67
C THR A 44 3.97 -19.47 -2.74
N SER A 45 2.79 -18.84 -2.71
CA SER A 45 2.33 -17.94 -3.78
C SER A 45 3.00 -16.56 -3.78
N TYR A 46 3.57 -16.13 -2.64
CA TYR A 46 4.18 -14.80 -2.50
C TYR A 46 5.63 -14.88 -2.04
N GLU A 47 6.49 -14.08 -2.67
CA GLU A 47 7.86 -13.85 -2.22
C GLU A 47 7.94 -12.48 -1.52
N LYS A 48 8.67 -12.43 -0.40
CA LYS A 48 8.82 -11.20 0.41
C LYS A 48 10.22 -10.64 0.24
N ILE A 49 10.31 -9.36 -0.14
CA ILE A 49 11.59 -8.63 -0.25
C ILE A 49 11.60 -7.52 0.81
N THR A 50 12.57 -7.60 1.74
CA THR A 50 12.78 -6.55 2.74
C THR A 50 13.80 -5.54 2.22
N ILE A 51 13.46 -4.24 2.26
CA ILE A 51 14.37 -3.15 1.86
C ILE A 51 14.63 -2.26 3.06
N ASN A 52 15.80 -2.43 3.69
CA ASN A 52 16.29 -1.55 4.76
C ASN A 52 17.34 -0.59 4.19
N LYS A 53 16.88 0.49 3.56
CA LYS A 53 17.72 1.54 2.96
C LYS A 53 17.17 2.92 3.28
N ASN A 54 17.93 3.96 2.95
CA ASN A 54 17.46 5.33 3.05
C ASN A 54 16.24 5.58 2.14
N SER A 55 15.43 6.60 2.49
CA SER A 55 14.15 6.85 1.83
C SER A 55 14.23 6.98 0.30
N ARG A 56 15.23 7.71 -0.21
CA ARG A 56 15.44 7.92 -1.65
C ARG A 56 15.82 6.61 -2.35
N ALA A 57 16.73 5.85 -1.77
CA ALA A 57 17.18 4.56 -2.31
C ALA A 57 16.06 3.52 -2.29
N THR A 58 15.24 3.48 -1.24
CA THR A 58 14.09 2.57 -1.13
C THR A 58 13.06 2.84 -2.22
N LEU A 59 12.67 4.11 -2.40
CA LEU A 59 11.71 4.50 -3.46
C LEU A 59 12.28 4.26 -4.86
N ASN A 60 13.57 4.55 -5.08
CA ASN A 60 14.20 4.25 -6.37
C ASN A 60 14.27 2.73 -6.62
N SER A 61 14.59 1.92 -5.61
CA SER A 61 14.65 0.45 -5.76
C SER A 61 13.27 -0.10 -6.15
N LEU A 62 12.20 0.31 -5.44
CA LEU A 62 10.82 -0.04 -5.79
C LEU A 62 10.43 0.40 -7.20
N ARG A 63 10.82 1.61 -7.62
CA ARG A 63 10.55 2.11 -8.97
C ARG A 63 11.21 1.21 -10.03
N HIS A 64 12.46 0.82 -9.81
CA HIS A 64 13.20 -0.03 -10.75
C HIS A 64 12.61 -1.44 -10.80
N ILE A 65 12.28 -2.05 -9.66
CA ILE A 65 11.65 -3.38 -9.60
C ILE A 65 10.39 -3.43 -10.48
N ILE A 66 9.51 -2.43 -10.37
CA ILE A 66 8.25 -2.39 -11.14
C ILE A 66 8.53 -2.04 -12.62
N SER A 67 9.36 -1.03 -12.88
CA SER A 67 9.52 -0.49 -14.23
C SER A 67 10.43 -1.34 -15.13
N LYS A 68 11.52 -1.89 -14.58
CA LYS A 68 12.52 -2.67 -15.32
C LYS A 68 12.07 -4.11 -15.56
N ASN A 69 11.42 -4.74 -14.57
CA ASN A 69 10.87 -6.09 -14.74
C ASN A 69 9.56 -6.11 -15.54
N LYS A 70 9.11 -4.94 -16.03
CA LYS A 70 7.87 -4.73 -16.80
C LYS A 70 6.61 -5.31 -16.11
N TYR A 71 6.66 -5.51 -14.81
CA TYR A 71 5.57 -6.05 -14.01
C TYR A 71 4.64 -4.93 -13.55
N ARG A 72 3.32 -5.07 -13.77
CA ARG A 72 2.23 -4.18 -13.27
C ARG A 72 2.61 -2.70 -13.10
N LYS A 73 2.92 -2.05 -14.22
CA LYS A 73 3.35 -0.63 -14.26
C LYS A 73 2.28 0.34 -13.78
N ASP A 74 1.01 -0.05 -13.84
CA ASP A 74 -0.17 0.64 -13.31
C ASP A 74 -0.01 0.97 -11.81
N LEU A 75 0.61 0.07 -11.06
CA LEU A 75 0.76 0.20 -9.61
C LEU A 75 1.96 1.02 -9.17
N ARG A 76 2.83 1.41 -10.09
CA ARG A 76 4.09 2.10 -9.78
C ARG A 76 3.86 3.28 -8.83
N MET A 77 2.86 4.12 -9.11
CA MET A 77 2.58 5.29 -8.29
C MET A 77 1.86 4.94 -6.98
N ALA A 78 0.99 3.93 -6.98
CA ALA A 78 0.31 3.46 -5.77
C ALA A 78 1.32 2.86 -4.76
N ALA A 79 2.22 1.99 -5.24
CA ALA A 79 3.27 1.38 -4.46
C ALA A 79 4.25 2.44 -3.90
N LEU A 80 4.67 3.42 -4.71
CA LEU A 80 5.55 4.50 -4.25
C LEU A 80 4.90 5.36 -3.17
N ARG A 81 3.62 5.75 -3.33
CA ARG A 81 2.90 6.51 -2.30
C ARG A 81 2.77 5.72 -1.00
N ARG A 82 2.40 4.44 -1.08
CA ARG A 82 2.30 3.55 0.10
C ARG A 82 3.64 3.42 0.81
N ALA A 83 4.73 3.17 0.08
CA ALA A 83 6.07 3.07 0.64
C ALA A 83 6.51 4.38 1.32
N SER A 84 6.21 5.53 0.72
CA SER A 84 6.52 6.84 1.33
C SER A 84 5.74 7.08 2.63
N ALA A 85 4.48 6.64 2.69
CA ALA A 85 3.66 6.75 3.89
C ALA A 85 4.19 5.86 5.02
N ILE A 86 4.62 4.64 4.71
CA ILE A 86 5.26 3.72 5.67
C ILE A 86 6.57 4.30 6.20
N LEU A 87 7.46 4.78 5.31
CA LEU A 87 8.71 5.41 5.73
C LEU A 87 8.47 6.67 6.58
N LYS A 88 7.38 7.39 6.34
CA LYS A 88 6.98 8.54 7.15
C LYS A 88 6.46 8.10 8.52
N SER A 89 5.64 7.05 8.59
CA SER A 89 5.08 6.54 9.85
C SER A 89 6.12 5.85 10.73
N GLN A 90 7.19 5.31 10.13
CA GLN A 90 8.32 4.72 10.84
C GLN A 90 9.24 5.76 11.49
N LYS A 91 9.21 7.02 11.05
CA LYS A 91 10.00 8.08 11.68
C LYS A 91 9.45 8.39 13.07
N PRO A 92 10.31 8.63 14.07
CA PRO A 92 9.85 8.95 15.42
C PRO A 92 8.97 10.20 15.38
N VAL A 93 7.79 10.11 16.00
CA VAL A 93 6.87 11.24 16.10
C VAL A 93 7.37 12.18 17.19
N VAL A 94 8.04 13.25 16.76
CA VAL A 94 8.39 14.34 17.67
C VAL A 94 7.11 15.11 17.97
N VAL A 95 6.67 15.12 19.23
CA VAL A 95 5.49 15.87 19.68
C VAL A 95 5.75 17.36 19.46
N LYS A 96 5.13 17.94 18.43
CA LYS A 96 5.23 19.38 18.18
C LYS A 96 4.34 20.11 19.19
N LYS A 97 4.96 20.78 20.17
CA LYS A 97 4.25 21.69 21.08
C LYS A 97 3.60 22.81 20.26
N LYS A 98 2.32 23.07 20.51
CA LYS A 98 1.56 24.16 19.87
C LYS A 98 2.22 25.48 20.26
N ARG A 99 2.76 26.24 19.30
CA ARG A 99 3.23 27.60 19.56
C ARG A 99 2.01 28.44 19.91
N THR A 100 1.89 28.86 21.17
CA THR A 100 0.90 29.86 21.58
C THR A 100 1.34 31.20 20.99
N ARG A 101 0.40 31.89 20.35
CA ARG A 101 0.63 33.27 19.86
C ARG A 101 0.51 34.17 21.09
N ALA A 102 1.51 35.02 21.33
CA ALA A 102 1.45 35.98 22.42
C ALA A 102 0.21 36.88 22.25
N ALA A 103 -0.53 37.09 23.33
CA ALA A 103 -1.70 37.97 23.32
C ALA A 103 -1.25 39.39 22.97
N LYS A 104 -1.97 40.03 22.05
CA LYS A 104 -1.73 41.43 21.68
C LYS A 104 -2.23 42.29 22.84
N THR A 105 -1.34 43.01 23.51
CA THR A 105 -1.68 44.02 24.52
C THR A 105 -2.41 45.19 23.86
N ALA A 106 -3.41 45.71 24.58
CA ALA A 106 -4.37 46.73 24.14
C ALA A 106 -3.71 48.03 23.65
#